data_AF-A0A915MY24-F1
#
_entry.id   AF-A0A915MY24-F1
#
_cell.length_a   1.000
_cell.length_b   1.000
_cell.length_c   1.000
_cell.angle_alpha   90.00
_cell.angle_beta   90.00
_cell.angle_gamma   90.00
#
_symmetry.space_group_name_H-M   'P 1'
#
loop_
_entity.id
_entity.type
_entity.pdbx_description
1 polymer ?
#
loop_
_entity_poly.entity_id
_entity_poly.type
_entity_poly.pdbx_seq_one_letter_code
_entity_poly.pdbx_strand_id
1 'polypeptide(L)'
;MESSTFELTKILEWVQVNDYKRIALQFPQDLLSIAPEILLELEKCANDKQFFILADTSYRSCCLDLIAAEHANCDSIVHFGGA
;
A
#
# COMPACT_ATOMS: atom_id res chain seq x y z
N MET A 1 -11.27 -20.98 4.98
CA MET A 1 -10.68 -20.75 3.64
C MET A 1 -11.47 -19.64 3.00
N GLU A 2 -11.15 -18.39 3.29
CA GLU A 2 -11.48 -17.31 2.38
C GLU A 2 -10.16 -16.63 2.09
N SER A 3 -9.57 -17.06 0.98
CA SER A 3 -8.40 -16.47 0.36
C SER A 3 -8.78 -15.08 -0.17
N SER A 4 -9.09 -14.15 0.74
CA SER A 4 -8.89 -12.73 0.49
C SER A 4 -7.38 -12.49 0.54
N THR A 5 -6.66 -13.18 -0.34
CA THR A 5 -5.26 -12.92 -0.60
C THR A 5 -5.30 -11.54 -1.23
N PHE A 6 -5.03 -10.51 -0.42
CA PHE A 6 -4.66 -9.20 -0.93
C PHE A 6 -3.77 -9.45 -2.13
N GLU A 7 -4.00 -8.78 -3.25
CA GLU A 7 -3.31 -9.09 -4.51
C GLU A 7 -1.84 -8.60 -4.44
N LEU A 8 -1.12 -8.97 -3.37
CA LEU A 8 0.27 -8.64 -3.06
C LEU A 8 1.16 -9.05 -4.21
N THR A 9 0.91 -10.21 -4.83
CA THR A 9 1.64 -10.63 -6.03
C THR A 9 1.49 -9.61 -7.16
N LYS A 10 0.27 -9.10 -7.41
CA LYS A 10 0.06 -8.07 -8.44
C LYS A 10 0.72 -6.75 -8.06
N ILE A 11 0.70 -6.38 -6.78
CA ILE A 11 1.40 -5.18 -6.29
C ILE A 11 2.89 -5.33 -6.55
N LEU A 12 3.50 -6.47 -6.21
CA LEU A 12 4.92 -6.74 -6.42
C LEU A 12 5.28 -6.72 -7.91
N GLU A 13 4.50 -7.40 -8.75
CA GLU A 13 4.70 -7.38 -10.21
C GLU A 13 4.60 -5.94 -10.76
N TRP A 14 3.61 -5.17 -10.31
CA TRP A 14 3.42 -3.79 -10.74
C TRP A 14 4.56 -2.88 -10.28
N VAL A 15 5.01 -3.01 -9.03
CA VAL A 15 6.16 -2.28 -8.48
C VAL A 15 7.44 -2.62 -9.26
N GLN A 16 7.62 -3.88 -9.63
CA GLN A 16 8.79 -4.33 -10.37
C GLN A 16 8.77 -3.84 -11.83
N VAL A 17 7.63 -3.92 -12.52
CA VAL A 17 7.49 -3.47 -13.92
C VAL A 17 7.71 -1.97 -14.07
N ASN A 18 7.28 -1.18 -13.09
CA ASN A 18 7.43 0.28 -13.12
C ASN A 18 8.72 0.79 -12.43
N ASP A 19 9.52 -0.10 -11.85
CA ASP A 19 10.70 0.22 -11.04
C ASP A 19 10.47 1.27 -9.94
N TYR A 20 9.29 1.25 -9.30
CA TYR A 20 9.04 2.12 -8.16
C TYR A 20 9.95 1.73 -6.99
N LYS A 21 10.41 2.71 -6.21
CA LYS A 21 11.30 2.47 -5.07
C LYS A 21 10.62 2.77 -3.75
N ARG A 22 9.74 3.76 -3.72
CA ARG A 22 9.00 4.19 -2.53
C ARG A 22 7.51 4.11 -2.82
N ILE A 23 6.80 3.28 -2.09
CA ILE A 23 5.39 2.96 -2.34
C ILE A 23 4.58 3.27 -1.11
N ALA A 24 3.59 4.15 -1.25
CA ALA A 24 2.61 4.43 -0.22
C ALA A 24 1.50 3.36 -0.23
N LEU A 25 1.15 2.82 0.92
CA LEU A 25 0.05 1.88 1.13
C LEU A 25 -1.04 2.59 1.92
N GLN A 26 -2.18 2.81 1.29
CA GLN A 26 -3.33 3.46 1.90
C GLN A 26 -4.39 2.42 2.25
N PHE A 27 -4.79 2.38 3.52
CA PHE A 27 -5.79 1.44 4.01
C PHE A 27 -7.03 2.17 4.54
N PRO A 28 -8.24 1.64 4.31
CA PRO A 28 -9.45 2.11 4.98
C PRO A 28 -9.40 1.69 6.45
N GLN A 29 -10.19 2.36 7.28
CA GLN A 29 -10.18 2.15 8.74
C GLN A 29 -10.38 0.69 9.14
N ASP A 30 -11.24 -0.04 8.42
CA ASP A 30 -11.53 -1.45 8.69
C ASP A 30 -10.33 -2.38 8.42
N LEU A 31 -9.36 -1.95 7.61
CA LEU A 31 -8.16 -2.71 7.23
C LEU A 31 -6.88 -2.20 7.90
N LEU A 32 -6.94 -1.16 8.73
CA LEU A 32 -5.75 -0.66 9.45
C LEU A 32 -5.15 -1.72 10.40
N SER A 33 -5.98 -2.58 10.97
CA SER A 33 -5.54 -3.65 11.89
C SER A 33 -4.61 -4.67 11.23
N ILE A 34 -4.75 -4.89 9.91
CA ILE A 34 -3.94 -5.84 9.13
C ILE A 34 -2.84 -5.15 8.31
N ALA A 35 -2.83 -3.83 8.23
CA ALA A 35 -1.85 -3.06 7.46
C ALA A 35 -0.38 -3.40 7.82
N PRO A 36 0.01 -3.58 9.10
CA PRO A 36 1.37 -3.98 9.44
C PRO A 36 1.75 -5.38 8.95
N GLU A 37 0.78 -6.31 8.89
CA GLU A 37 1.01 -7.67 8.41
C GLU A 37 1.32 -7.66 6.91
N ILE A 38 0.51 -6.94 6.13
CA ILE A 38 0.70 -6.75 4.69
C ILE A 38 2.03 -6.05 4.39
N LEU A 39 2.38 -5.02 5.16
CA LEU A 39 3.65 -4.32 5.01
C LEU A 39 4.83 -5.28 5.17
N LEU A 40 4.81 -6.10 6.22
CA LEU A 40 5.86 -7.06 6.52
C LEU A 40 5.98 -8.13 5.42
N GLU A 41 4.86 -8.59 4.85
CA GLU A 41 4.87 -9.52 3.73
C GLU A 41 5.48 -8.90 2.46
N LEU A 42 5.12 -7.66 2.14
CA LEU A 42 5.67 -6.94 0.99
C LEU A 42 7.17 -6.68 1.15
N GLU A 43 7.62 -6.23 2.32
CA GLU A 43 9.04 -6.01 2.61
C GLU A 43 9.87 -7.31 2.53
N LYS A 44 9.30 -8.45 2.97
CA LYS A 44 9.95 -9.76 2.84
C LYS A 44 10.15 -10.18 1.38
N CYS A 45 9.21 -9.84 0.50
CA CYS A 45 9.27 -10.19 -0.92
C CYS A 45 10.09 -9.19 -1.74
N ALA A 46 10.08 -7.92 -1.38
CA ALA A 46 10.71 -6.83 -2.12
C ALA A 46 11.69 -6.04 -1.23
N ASN A 47 12.82 -6.67 -0.92
CA ASN A 47 13.83 -6.15 0.00
C ASN A 47 14.59 -4.91 -0.54
N ASP A 48 14.47 -4.61 -1.84
CA ASP A 48 15.01 -3.41 -2.49
C ASP A 48 14.02 -2.24 -2.55
N LYS A 49 12.78 -2.43 -2.08
CA LYS A 49 11.69 -1.46 -2.15
C LYS A 49 11.29 -1.00 -0.75
N GLN A 50 10.85 0.25 -0.62
CA GLN A 50 10.38 0.83 0.63
C GLN A 50 8.87 1.03 0.57
N PHE A 51 8.17 0.49 1.56
CA PHE A 51 6.72 0.62 1.68
C PHE A 51 6.37 1.51 2.89
N PHE A 52 5.38 2.38 2.73
CA PHE A 52 4.97 3.36 3.75
C PHE A 52 3.47 3.28 3.98
N ILE A 53 3.04 2.99 5.21
CA ILE A 53 1.61 3.03 5.56
C ILE A 53 1.18 4.49 5.72
N LEU A 54 0.21 4.93 4.92
CA LEU A 54 -0.45 6.21 5.11
C LEU A 54 -1.55 6.06 6.16
N ALA A 55 -1.32 6.64 7.33
CA ALA A 55 -2.17 6.50 8.51
C ALA A 55 -3.09 7.72 8.74
N ASP A 56 -3.59 8.38 7.70
CA ASP A 56 -4.60 9.42 7.89
C ASP A 56 -5.95 8.77 8.23
N THR A 57 -6.49 9.13 9.39
CA THR A 57 -7.74 8.59 9.93
C THR A 57 -8.99 9.24 9.31
N SER A 58 -8.80 10.14 8.34
CA SER A 58 -9.87 10.88 7.67
C SER A 58 -10.34 10.24 6.35
N TYR A 59 -9.82 9.07 5.97
CA TYR A 59 -10.10 8.50 4.64
C TYR A 59 -11.54 8.02 4.47
N ARG A 60 -12.21 8.59 3.46
CA ARG A 60 -13.35 7.99 2.76
C ARG A 60 -12.86 7.44 1.42
N SER A 61 -13.53 6.41 0.88
CA SER A 61 -13.14 5.68 -0.34
C SER A 61 -12.90 6.56 -1.58
N CYS A 62 -13.31 7.82 -1.59
CA CYS A 62 -13.15 8.74 -2.72
C CYS A 62 -11.87 9.58 -2.73
N CYS A 63 -10.98 9.47 -1.72
CA CYS A 63 -9.83 10.37 -1.58
C CYS A 63 -8.49 9.61 -1.55
N LEU A 64 -7.81 9.56 -2.70
CA LEU A 64 -6.40 9.17 -2.77
C LEU A 64 -5.53 10.28 -2.17
N ASP A 65 -4.65 9.92 -1.25
CA ASP A 65 -3.78 10.91 -0.61
C ASP A 65 -2.46 11.09 -1.34
N LEU A 66 -2.54 11.80 -2.46
CA LEU A 66 -1.38 12.14 -3.25
C LEU A 66 -0.45 13.11 -2.49
N ILE A 67 -0.98 13.94 -1.59
CA ILE A 67 -0.19 14.92 -0.84
C ILE A 67 0.65 14.23 0.23
N ALA A 68 0.07 13.30 1.00
CA ALA A 68 0.83 12.52 1.98
C ALA A 68 1.86 11.62 1.29
N ALA A 69 1.51 11.01 0.16
CA ALA A 69 2.46 10.24 -0.64
C ALA A 69 3.61 11.12 -1.16
N GLU A 70 3.31 12.31 -1.69
CA GLU A 70 4.32 13.27 -2.17
C GLU A 70 5.23 13.76 -1.03
N HIS A 71 4.67 14.11 0.14
CA HIS A 71 5.46 14.47 1.32
C HIS A 71 6.33 13.32 1.83
N ALA A 72 5.88 12.08 1.69
CA ALA A 72 6.66 10.89 1.98
C ALA A 72 7.66 10.53 0.86
N ASN A 73 7.75 11.35 -0.19
CA ASN A 73 8.60 11.12 -1.36
C ASN A 73 8.32 9.75 -2.02
N CYS A 74 7.05 9.32 -2.03
CA CYS A 74 6.63 8.08 -2.67
C CYS A 74 6.47 8.28 -4.17
N ASP A 75 6.95 7.30 -4.94
CA ASP A 75 6.81 7.26 -6.40
C ASP A 75 5.42 6.75 -6.83
N SER A 76 4.75 6.04 -5.93
CA SER A 76 3.45 5.41 -6.17
C SER A 76 2.60 5.29 -4.91
N ILE A 77 1.29 5.11 -5.11
CA ILE A 77 0.32 4.82 -4.05
C ILE A 77 -0.54 3.61 -4.42
N VAL A 78 -0.73 2.71 -3.47
CA VAL A 78 -1.62 1.56 -3.56
C VAL A 78 -2.75 1.77 -2.56
N HIS A 79 -3.98 1.85 -3.06
CA HIS A 79 -5.17 1.97 -2.24
C HIS A 79 -5.82 0.60 -2.04
N PHE A 80 -5.97 0.18 -0.80
CA PHE A 80 -6.70 -1.02 -0.42
C PHE A 80 -8.17 -0.69 -0.15
N GLY A 81 -9.09 -1.62 -0.40
CA GLY A 81 -10.52 -1.43 -0.17
C GLY A 81 -11.33 -1.14 -1.45
N GLY A 82 -12.63 -0.88 -1.29
CA GLY A 82 -13.56 -0.67 -2.40
C GLY A 82 -13.72 0.81 -2.75
N ALA A 83 -13.82 1.08 -4.05
CA ALA A 83 -14.31 2.36 -4.60
C ALA A 83 -15.83 2.47 -4.49
#